data_AF-A0A0N0ZWN3-F1
#
_entry.id   AF-A0A0N0ZWN3-F1
#
_cell.length_a   1.000
_cell.length_b   1.000
_cell.length_c   1.000
_cell.angle_alpha   90.00
_cell.angle_beta   90.00
_cell.angle_gamma   90.00
#
_symmetry.space_group_name_H-M   'P 1'
#
loop_
_entity.id
_entity.type
_entity.pdbx_description
1 polymer ?
#
loop_
_entity_poly.entity_id
_entity_poly.type
_entity_poly.pdbx_seq_one_letter_code
_entity_poly.pdbx_strand_id
1 'polypeptide(L)'
;MTIEAKIDEAFRNTFLLPREKAVTDFFTDVLHSKYKFREDDTKIEVVGLYYYAASPLSFLFAMPHYEYYSQDKTIHIAELHLGEHSFEDYTYTDVEELGRKILDENRINYSAYLDEDDKLELANYWENQTDLEKNFIMHCWKSAKEKTGAKTLGFLESSDGSGGTYDADNHYELPFEIGIDEYLQSHGFHLKKEI
;
A
#
# COMPACT_ATOMS: atom_id res chain seq x y z
N MET A 1 -10.44 17.72 -18.61
CA MET A 1 -10.00 16.99 -17.40
C MET A 1 -10.81 17.54 -16.24
N THR A 2 -11.46 16.67 -15.46
CA THR A 2 -12.21 17.06 -14.25
C THR A 2 -11.25 17.61 -13.19
N ILE A 3 -11.77 18.29 -12.16
CA ILE A 3 -10.92 18.77 -11.06
C ILE A 3 -10.25 17.60 -10.33
N GLU A 4 -11.04 16.56 -10.06
CA GLU A 4 -10.59 15.31 -9.47
C GLU A 4 -9.43 14.68 -10.27
N ALA A 5 -9.56 14.55 -11.59
CA ALA A 5 -8.49 13.99 -12.41
C ALA A 5 -7.20 14.85 -12.43
N LYS A 6 -7.31 16.16 -12.22
CA LYS A 6 -6.14 17.04 -12.07
C LYS A 6 -5.46 16.83 -10.71
N ILE A 7 -6.25 16.65 -9.65
CA ILE A 7 -5.74 16.32 -8.32
C ILE A 7 -5.06 14.94 -8.36
N ASP A 8 -5.69 13.94 -9.00
CA ASP A 8 -5.09 12.61 -9.20
C ASP A 8 -3.72 12.68 -9.89
N GLU A 9 -3.62 13.44 -10.98
CA GLU A 9 -2.37 13.59 -11.73
C GLU A 9 -1.29 14.27 -10.87
N ALA A 10 -1.63 15.36 -10.19
CA ALA A 10 -0.72 16.05 -9.29
C ALA A 10 -0.27 15.13 -8.13
N PHE A 11 -1.20 14.37 -7.55
CA PHE A 11 -0.93 13.44 -6.46
C PHE A 11 0.02 12.33 -6.90
N ARG A 12 -0.27 11.67 -8.03
CA ARG A 12 0.63 10.64 -8.58
C ARG A 12 2.04 11.17 -8.84
N ASN A 13 2.15 12.35 -9.45
CA ASN A 13 3.43 12.93 -9.84
C ASN A 13 4.27 13.39 -8.65
N THR A 14 3.65 13.89 -7.59
CA THR A 14 4.35 14.38 -6.39
C THR A 14 4.58 13.27 -5.36
N PHE A 15 3.54 12.49 -5.06
CA PHE A 15 3.54 11.56 -3.94
C PHE A 15 3.90 10.13 -4.34
N LEU A 16 3.54 9.64 -5.53
CA LEU A 16 3.68 8.20 -5.83
C LEU A 16 4.86 7.88 -6.75
N LEU A 17 4.85 8.40 -7.98
CA LEU A 17 5.81 8.04 -9.03
C LEU A 17 7.29 8.23 -8.62
N PRO A 18 7.69 9.30 -7.90
CA PRO A 18 9.08 9.44 -7.46
C PRO A 18 9.57 8.28 -6.57
N ARG A 19 8.66 7.58 -5.88
CA ARG A 19 8.95 6.50 -4.93
C ARG A 19 8.95 5.11 -5.57
N GLU A 20 8.48 4.99 -6.83
CA GLU A 20 8.24 3.69 -7.50
C GLU A 20 9.46 2.77 -7.43
N LYS A 21 10.65 3.32 -7.68
CA LYS A 21 11.90 2.55 -7.65
C LYS A 21 12.18 1.98 -6.26
N ALA A 22 12.09 2.79 -5.21
CA ALA A 22 12.40 2.36 -3.85
C ALA A 22 11.42 1.29 -3.36
N VAL A 23 10.12 1.49 -3.62
CA VAL A 23 9.08 0.53 -3.24
C VAL A 23 9.22 -0.78 -4.03
N THR A 24 9.49 -0.71 -5.34
CA THR A 24 9.71 -1.91 -6.16
C THR A 24 10.98 -2.67 -5.74
N ASP A 25 12.06 -1.96 -5.43
CA ASP A 25 13.31 -2.59 -4.98
C ASP A 25 13.15 -3.25 -3.61
N PHE A 26 12.40 -2.63 -2.70
CA PHE A 26 12.01 -3.23 -1.43
C PHE A 26 11.25 -4.55 -1.63
N PHE A 27 10.20 -4.55 -2.45
CA PHE A 27 9.46 -5.79 -2.74
C PHE A 27 10.33 -6.83 -3.47
N THR A 28 11.27 -6.40 -4.31
CA THR A 28 12.24 -7.30 -4.95
C THR A 28 13.13 -7.99 -3.90
N ASP A 29 13.61 -7.24 -2.91
CA ASP A 29 14.40 -7.77 -1.80
C ASP A 29 13.59 -8.75 -0.92
N VAL A 30 12.31 -8.43 -0.65
CA VAL A 30 11.36 -9.32 0.03
C VAL A 30 11.20 -10.63 -0.74
N LEU A 31 10.95 -10.57 -2.04
CA LEU A 31 10.71 -11.75 -2.90
C LEU A 31 11.96 -12.60 -3.11
N HIS A 32 13.16 -12.01 -3.10
CA HIS A 32 14.42 -12.75 -3.11
C HIS A 32 14.79 -13.36 -1.75
N SER A 33 13.93 -13.22 -0.73
CA SER A 33 14.22 -13.69 0.63
C SER A 33 15.54 -13.12 1.18
N LYS A 34 15.88 -11.88 0.81
CA LYS A 34 17.04 -11.17 1.37
C LYS A 34 16.90 -11.01 2.89
N TYR A 35 15.66 -10.90 3.35
CA TYR A 35 15.29 -10.85 4.74
C TYR A 35 15.06 -12.26 5.30
N LYS A 36 15.69 -12.56 6.44
CA LYS A 36 15.40 -13.78 7.19
C LYS A 36 14.17 -13.55 8.06
N PHE A 37 12.98 -13.75 7.49
CA PHE A 37 11.72 -13.53 8.19
C PHE A 37 11.50 -14.45 9.40
N ARG A 38 12.03 -15.67 9.36
CA ARG A 38 11.72 -16.73 10.33
C ARG A 38 12.95 -17.36 10.95
N GLU A 39 12.80 -17.92 12.15
CA GLU A 39 13.85 -18.72 12.80
C GLU A 39 14.16 -20.00 12.03
N ASP A 40 13.10 -20.65 11.52
CA ASP A 40 13.15 -21.88 10.74
C ASP A 40 13.39 -21.61 9.24
N ASP A 41 13.73 -22.66 8.49
CA ASP A 41 13.97 -22.61 7.05
C ASP A 41 12.66 -22.81 6.24
N THR A 42 11.49 -22.57 6.86
CA THR A 42 10.20 -22.71 6.18
C THR A 42 10.10 -21.68 5.07
N LYS A 43 9.88 -22.17 3.85
CA LYS A 43 9.68 -21.30 2.69
C LYS A 43 8.39 -20.49 2.86
N ILE A 44 8.51 -19.17 2.72
CA ILE A 44 7.36 -18.26 2.73
C ILE A 44 6.69 -18.26 1.35
N GLU A 45 5.43 -18.67 1.32
CA GLU A 45 4.58 -18.70 0.13
C GLU A 45 3.50 -17.62 0.16
N VAL A 46 3.15 -17.11 1.35
CA VAL A 46 2.17 -16.03 1.54
C VAL A 46 2.77 -14.92 2.40
N VAL A 47 2.75 -13.69 1.90
CA VAL A 47 3.27 -12.50 2.56
C VAL A 47 2.14 -11.49 2.72
N GLY A 48 2.01 -10.93 3.92
CA GLY A 48 1.22 -9.72 4.16
C GLY A 48 2.04 -8.49 3.83
N LEU A 49 1.46 -7.56 3.08
CA LEU A 49 2.00 -6.26 2.71
C LEU A 49 1.17 -5.20 3.41
N TYR A 50 1.80 -4.34 4.18
CA TYR A 50 1.12 -3.38 5.01
C TYR A 50 1.61 -1.97 4.68
N TYR A 51 0.68 -1.04 4.54
CA TYR A 51 0.98 0.38 4.35
C TYR A 51 0.32 1.22 5.44
N TYR A 52 0.97 2.31 5.81
CA TYR A 52 0.46 3.21 6.84
C TYR A 52 -0.54 4.20 6.25
N ALA A 53 -1.84 4.01 6.51
CA ALA A 53 -2.92 4.79 5.88
C ALA A 53 -2.91 6.28 6.28
N ALA A 54 -2.38 6.63 7.45
CA ALA A 54 -2.42 8.01 7.95
C ALA A 54 -1.36 8.94 7.32
N SER A 55 -0.42 8.40 6.53
CA SER A 55 0.61 9.20 5.86
C SER A 55 0.99 8.52 4.54
N PRO A 56 0.78 9.19 3.38
CA PRO A 56 0.91 8.59 2.07
C PRO A 56 2.27 7.92 1.86
N LEU A 57 2.27 6.59 1.96
CA LEU A 57 3.43 5.70 1.73
C LEU A 57 4.68 6.02 2.56
N SER A 58 4.61 6.76 3.67
CA SER A 58 5.80 7.01 4.51
C SER A 58 6.46 5.73 5.03
N PHE A 59 5.62 4.73 5.30
CA PHE A 59 6.02 3.45 5.83
C PHE A 59 5.28 2.30 5.13
N LEU A 60 6.06 1.32 4.68
CA LEU A 60 5.56 0.01 4.25
C LEU A 60 6.30 -1.09 4.99
N PHE A 61 5.62 -2.19 5.25
CA PHE A 61 6.28 -3.38 5.77
C PHE A 61 5.71 -4.67 5.19
N ALA A 62 6.52 -5.71 5.21
CA ALA A 62 6.19 -7.04 4.72
C ALA A 62 6.58 -8.08 5.75
N MET A 63 5.73 -9.09 5.92
CA MET A 63 5.98 -10.21 6.85
C MET A 63 5.25 -11.48 6.41
N PRO A 64 5.66 -12.67 6.89
CA PRO A 64 4.89 -13.89 6.69
C PRO A 64 3.44 -13.67 7.14
N HIS A 65 2.49 -14.06 6.29
CA HIS A 65 1.08 -13.82 6.58
C HIS A 65 0.62 -14.58 7.83
N TYR A 66 0.00 -13.88 8.78
CA TYR A 66 -0.33 -14.41 10.11
C TYR A 66 -1.32 -15.58 10.09
N GLU A 67 -2.16 -15.67 9.05
CA GLU A 67 -3.10 -16.79 8.90
C GLU A 67 -2.42 -18.14 8.57
N TYR A 68 -1.20 -18.10 8.01
CA TYR A 68 -0.47 -19.28 7.57
C TYR A 68 0.72 -19.64 8.46
N TYR A 69 1.33 -18.64 9.08
CA TYR A 69 2.61 -18.76 9.75
C TYR A 69 2.50 -18.34 11.22
N SER A 70 3.08 -19.13 12.12
CA SER A 70 3.15 -18.78 13.53
C SER A 70 3.97 -17.51 13.73
N GLN A 71 3.37 -16.52 14.40
CA GLN A 71 4.03 -15.25 14.72
C GLN A 71 5.21 -15.42 15.69
N ASP A 72 5.15 -16.41 16.59
CA ASP A 72 6.23 -16.69 17.56
C ASP A 72 7.55 -17.06 16.89
N LYS A 73 7.51 -17.49 15.62
CA LYS A 73 8.69 -17.86 14.83
C LYS A 73 9.14 -16.76 13.87
N THR A 74 8.41 -15.65 13.79
CA THR A 74 8.78 -14.50 12.97
C THR A 74 9.79 -13.65 13.73
N ILE A 75 11.04 -13.59 13.24
CA ILE A 75 12.13 -12.84 13.90
C ILE A 75 12.44 -11.51 13.23
N HIS A 76 11.87 -11.28 12.05
CA HIS A 76 12.10 -10.04 11.33
C HIS A 76 10.86 -9.65 10.54
N ILE A 77 10.56 -8.36 10.58
CA ILE A 77 9.58 -7.69 9.73
C ILE A 77 10.41 -6.82 8.77
N ALA A 78 10.22 -7.01 7.47
CA ALA A 78 10.93 -6.20 6.49
C ALA A 78 10.22 -4.85 6.41
N GLU A 79 10.96 -3.76 6.59
CA GLU A 79 10.43 -2.42 6.68
C GLU A 79 11.04 -1.52 5.62
N LEU A 80 10.24 -0.62 5.09
CA LEU A 80 10.63 0.46 4.20
C LEU A 80 10.19 1.79 4.81
N HIS A 81 11.16 2.56 5.28
CA HIS A 81 10.99 3.93 5.75
C HIS A 81 11.47 4.87 4.65
N LEU A 82 10.56 5.57 3.96
CA LEU A 82 10.95 6.33 2.77
C LEU A 82 11.83 7.55 3.06
N GLY A 83 11.73 8.13 4.26
CA GLY A 83 12.69 9.12 4.75
C GLY A 83 14.15 8.65 4.70
N GLU A 84 14.41 7.36 4.94
CA GLU A 84 15.76 6.77 4.85
C GLU A 84 16.27 6.68 3.40
N HIS A 85 15.37 6.79 2.43
CA HIS A 85 15.66 6.80 0.99
C HIS A 85 15.71 8.22 0.41
N SER A 86 15.90 9.25 1.25
CA SER A 86 15.95 10.66 0.87
C SER A 86 14.66 11.21 0.26
N PHE A 87 13.52 10.58 0.56
CA PHE A 87 12.21 11.13 0.23
C PHE A 87 11.65 11.95 1.40
N GLU A 88 10.74 12.87 1.09
CA GLU A 88 10.00 13.61 2.10
C GLU A 88 8.96 12.69 2.77
N ASP A 89 8.87 12.78 4.10
CA ASP A 89 7.83 12.13 4.89
C ASP A 89 6.54 12.96 4.81
N TYR A 90 5.79 12.75 3.74
CA TYR A 90 4.55 13.47 3.50
C TYR A 90 3.48 13.16 4.54
N THR A 91 2.73 14.18 4.91
CA THR A 91 1.62 14.13 5.84
C THR A 91 0.31 14.42 5.13
N TYR A 92 -0.81 14.25 5.82
CA TYR A 92 -2.12 14.66 5.29
C TYR A 92 -2.17 16.16 4.95
N THR A 93 -1.43 17.00 5.68
CA THR A 93 -1.33 18.44 5.38
C THR A 93 -0.74 18.69 4.00
N ASP A 94 0.31 17.97 3.61
CA ASP A 94 0.94 18.12 2.29
C ASP A 94 -0.03 17.75 1.17
N VAL A 95 -0.87 16.73 1.40
CA VAL A 95 -1.92 16.32 0.46
C VAL A 95 -3.00 17.39 0.35
N GLU A 96 -3.43 17.97 1.48
CA GLU A 96 -4.39 19.07 1.50
C GLU A 96 -3.84 20.30 0.74
N GLU A 97 -2.59 20.68 0.98
CA GLU A 97 -1.91 21.79 0.31
C GLU A 97 -1.81 21.57 -1.20
N LEU A 98 -1.51 20.34 -1.64
CA LEU A 98 -1.55 20.00 -3.07
C LEU A 98 -2.96 20.20 -3.64
N GLY A 99 -3.98 19.69 -2.95
CA GLY A 99 -5.39 19.84 -3.36
C GLY A 99 -5.78 21.31 -3.52
N ARG A 100 -5.50 22.14 -2.51
CA ARG A 100 -5.73 23.59 -2.53
C ARG A 100 -5.07 24.27 -3.71
N LYS A 101 -3.79 23.98 -3.93
CA LYS A 101 -3.04 24.55 -5.06
C LYS A 101 -3.73 24.26 -6.39
N ILE A 102 -4.19 23.02 -6.60
CA ILE A 102 -4.91 22.65 -7.82
C ILE A 102 -6.26 23.37 -7.91
N LEU A 103 -6.99 23.52 -6.81
CA LEU A 103 -8.25 24.28 -6.79
C LEU A 103 -8.03 25.75 -7.13
N ASP A 104 -7.01 26.39 -6.55
CA ASP A 104 -6.64 27.78 -6.78
C ASP A 104 -6.21 28.02 -8.23
N GLU A 105 -5.34 27.17 -8.78
CA GLU A 105 -4.90 27.22 -10.19
C GLU A 105 -6.08 27.11 -11.17
N ASN A 106 -7.17 26.47 -10.75
CA ASN A 106 -8.39 26.30 -11.52
C ASN A 106 -9.52 27.27 -11.15
N ARG A 107 -9.25 28.24 -10.26
CA ARG A 107 -10.21 29.26 -9.80
C ARG A 107 -11.48 28.65 -9.21
N ILE A 108 -11.37 27.51 -8.54
CA ILE A 108 -12.47 26.89 -7.82
C ILE A 108 -12.62 27.58 -6.47
N ASN A 109 -13.81 28.10 -6.18
CA ASN A 109 -14.11 28.61 -4.84
C ASN A 109 -14.51 27.46 -3.92
N TYR A 110 -13.68 27.19 -2.91
CA TYR A 110 -13.89 26.16 -1.90
C TYR A 110 -14.16 26.72 -0.50
N SER A 111 -14.45 28.03 -0.37
CA SER A 111 -14.64 28.68 0.95
C SER A 111 -15.78 28.08 1.78
N ALA A 112 -16.73 27.39 1.14
CA ALA A 112 -17.83 26.70 1.83
C ALA A 112 -17.42 25.37 2.49
N TYR A 113 -16.23 24.84 2.16
CA TYR A 113 -15.71 23.55 2.64
C TYR A 113 -14.43 23.72 3.48
N LEU A 114 -14.22 24.93 3.99
CA LEU A 114 -13.21 25.21 5.00
C LEU A 114 -13.84 25.03 6.39
N ASP A 115 -13.10 24.37 7.29
CA ASP A 115 -13.47 24.30 8.69
C ASP A 115 -13.13 25.60 9.46
N GLU A 116 -13.31 25.60 10.78
CA GLU A 116 -13.03 26.76 11.63
C GLU A 116 -11.55 27.14 11.74
N ASP A 117 -10.65 26.21 11.39
CA ASP A 117 -9.19 26.39 11.36
C ASP A 117 -8.68 26.70 9.94
N ASP A 118 -9.56 27.07 9.01
CA ASP A 118 -9.28 27.24 7.60
C ASP A 118 -8.67 25.98 6.95
N LYS A 119 -8.97 24.76 7.41
CA LYS A 119 -8.57 23.50 6.77
C LYS A 119 -9.61 23.01 5.78
N LEU A 120 -9.15 22.41 4.68
CA LEU A 120 -9.99 22.03 3.56
C LEU A 120 -10.38 20.57 3.70
N GLU A 121 -11.68 20.32 3.74
CA GLU A 121 -12.21 18.97 3.59
C GLU A 121 -12.14 18.55 2.11
N LEU A 122 -10.97 18.04 1.71
CA LEU A 122 -10.64 17.70 0.32
C LEU A 122 -11.54 16.59 -0.25
N ALA A 123 -12.16 15.78 0.61
CA ALA A 123 -13.14 14.75 0.24
C ALA A 123 -14.32 15.30 -0.58
N ASN A 124 -14.66 16.59 -0.44
CA ASN A 124 -15.69 17.23 -1.27
C ASN A 124 -15.30 17.39 -2.76
N TYR A 125 -14.02 17.17 -3.09
CA TYR A 125 -13.45 17.40 -4.43
C TYR A 125 -12.68 16.19 -4.98
N TRP A 126 -12.26 15.27 -4.11
CA TRP A 126 -11.37 14.19 -4.46
C TRP A 126 -11.52 13.01 -3.50
N GLU A 127 -12.01 11.88 -4.02
CA GLU A 127 -12.25 10.65 -3.25
C GLU A 127 -11.22 9.54 -3.57
N ASN A 128 -10.42 9.72 -4.63
CA ASN A 128 -9.59 8.65 -5.21
C ASN A 128 -8.26 8.39 -4.49
N GLN A 129 -7.90 9.13 -3.43
CA GLN A 129 -6.56 9.06 -2.82
C GLN A 129 -6.16 7.62 -2.47
N THR A 130 -7.02 6.92 -1.71
CA THR A 130 -6.75 5.56 -1.23
C THR A 130 -6.57 4.57 -2.37
N ASP A 131 -7.41 4.67 -3.41
CA ASP A 131 -7.30 3.80 -4.58
C ASP A 131 -6.01 4.06 -5.36
N LEU A 132 -5.56 5.31 -5.46
CA LEU A 132 -4.30 5.63 -6.11
C LEU A 132 -3.09 5.04 -5.37
N GLU A 133 -3.08 5.13 -4.04
CA GLU A 133 -2.03 4.54 -3.20
C GLU A 133 -2.01 3.01 -3.32
N LYS A 134 -3.16 2.35 -3.16
CA LYS A 134 -3.30 0.88 -3.30
C LYS A 134 -2.85 0.40 -4.68
N ASN A 135 -3.33 1.03 -5.73
CA ASN A 135 -2.97 0.68 -7.11
C ASN A 135 -1.48 0.87 -7.38
N PHE A 136 -0.87 1.91 -6.82
CA PHE A 136 0.57 2.13 -6.93
C PHE A 136 1.38 1.02 -6.23
N ILE A 137 0.99 0.63 -5.01
CA ILE A 137 1.67 -0.45 -4.27
C ILE A 137 1.56 -1.76 -5.04
N MET A 138 0.36 -2.12 -5.51
CA MET A 138 0.13 -3.35 -6.28
C MET A 138 0.90 -3.35 -7.61
N HIS A 139 1.02 -2.20 -8.28
CA HIS A 139 1.87 -2.05 -9.46
C HIS A 139 3.36 -2.31 -9.15
N CYS A 140 3.87 -1.76 -8.04
CA CYS A 140 5.24 -2.02 -7.59
C CYS A 140 5.47 -3.50 -7.25
N TRP A 141 4.49 -4.13 -6.58
CA TRP A 141 4.52 -5.55 -6.25
C TRP A 141 4.60 -6.43 -7.50
N LYS A 142 3.71 -6.19 -8.46
CA LYS A 142 3.70 -6.89 -9.75
C LYS A 142 5.03 -6.72 -10.49
N SER A 143 5.56 -5.50 -10.53
CA SER A 143 6.86 -5.20 -11.14
C SER A 143 8.01 -5.97 -10.47
N ALA A 144 7.98 -6.10 -9.14
CA ALA A 144 8.96 -6.90 -8.39
C ALA A 144 8.83 -8.40 -8.71
N LYS A 145 7.60 -8.93 -8.83
CA LYS A 145 7.38 -10.33 -9.25
C LYS A 145 7.86 -10.60 -10.66
N GLU A 146 7.64 -9.69 -11.60
CA GLU A 146 8.15 -9.81 -12.97
C GLU A 146 9.68 -9.85 -13.00
N LYS A 147 10.36 -9.05 -12.17
CA LYS A 147 11.84 -9.04 -12.05
C LYS A 147 12.41 -10.33 -11.44
N THR A 148 11.72 -10.88 -10.45
CA THR A 148 12.23 -12.01 -9.65
C THR A 148 11.75 -13.38 -10.14
N GLY A 149 10.65 -13.43 -10.90
CA GLY A 149 9.95 -14.68 -11.23
C GLY A 149 9.33 -15.38 -10.03
N ALA A 150 9.18 -14.68 -8.89
CA ALA A 150 8.68 -15.25 -7.65
C ALA A 150 7.20 -15.67 -7.77
N LYS A 151 6.88 -16.78 -7.11
CA LYS A 151 5.51 -17.33 -7.02
C LYS A 151 4.81 -16.99 -5.71
N THR A 152 5.49 -16.28 -4.81
CA THR A 152 4.95 -15.84 -3.53
C THR A 152 3.70 -14.99 -3.75
N LEU A 153 2.67 -15.24 -2.93
CA LEU A 153 1.40 -14.55 -2.94
C LEU A 153 1.47 -13.37 -1.97
N GLY A 154 0.99 -12.20 -2.40
CA GLY A 154 0.99 -10.97 -1.60
C GLY A 154 -0.43 -10.55 -1.27
N PHE A 155 -0.70 -10.22 -0.02
CA PHE A 155 -1.97 -9.64 0.40
C PHE A 155 -1.74 -8.26 0.98
N LEU A 156 -2.32 -7.24 0.36
CA LEU A 156 -2.21 -5.84 0.78
C LEU A 156 -3.31 -5.53 1.80
N GLU A 157 -2.90 -5.00 2.94
CA GLU A 157 -3.77 -4.55 4.02
C GLU A 157 -3.33 -3.16 4.49
N SER A 158 -4.26 -2.35 4.98
CA SER A 158 -3.88 -1.14 5.71
C SER A 158 -3.41 -1.51 7.12
N SER A 159 -2.39 -0.82 7.63
CA SER A 159 -1.81 -1.15 8.95
C SER A 159 -2.79 -0.99 10.12
N ASP A 160 -3.85 -0.22 9.94
CA ASP A 160 -4.92 0.03 10.91
C ASP A 160 -6.15 -0.89 10.69
N GLY A 161 -6.10 -1.78 9.69
CA GLY A 161 -7.17 -2.71 9.34
C GLY A 161 -8.44 -2.06 8.74
N SER A 162 -8.44 -0.74 8.52
CA SER A 162 -9.60 0.01 8.03
C SER A 162 -9.84 -0.14 6.51
N GLY A 163 -8.84 -0.62 5.78
CA GLY A 163 -8.79 -0.55 4.32
C GLY A 163 -9.24 -1.80 3.57
N GLY A 164 -9.56 -2.90 4.25
CA GLY A 164 -9.82 -4.22 3.64
C GLY A 164 -8.53 -4.97 3.25
N THR A 165 -8.69 -6.21 2.77
CA THR A 165 -7.60 -7.07 2.32
C THR A 165 -7.68 -7.25 0.81
N TYR A 166 -6.57 -7.04 0.10
CA TYR A 166 -6.51 -7.18 -1.36
C TYR A 166 -5.49 -8.22 -1.78
N ASP A 167 -5.82 -9.05 -2.75
CA ASP A 167 -4.82 -9.84 -3.46
C ASP A 167 -3.99 -8.90 -4.36
N ALA A 168 -2.71 -8.77 -4.02
CA ALA A 168 -1.79 -7.84 -4.69
C ALA A 168 -1.45 -8.27 -6.12
N ASP A 169 -1.72 -9.53 -6.52
CA ASP A 169 -1.45 -10.03 -7.86
C ASP A 169 -2.55 -9.67 -8.85
N ASN A 170 -3.80 -9.55 -8.39
CA ASN A 170 -4.98 -9.39 -9.26
C ASN A 170 -5.93 -8.24 -8.87
N HIS A 171 -5.62 -7.50 -7.80
CA HIS A 171 -6.39 -6.35 -7.29
C HIS A 171 -7.79 -6.74 -6.74
N TYR A 172 -8.02 -8.02 -6.48
CA TYR A 172 -9.29 -8.47 -5.91
C TYR A 172 -9.38 -8.08 -4.43
N GLU A 173 -10.43 -7.36 -4.07
CA GLU A 173 -10.79 -7.08 -2.69
C GLU A 173 -11.50 -8.29 -2.07
N LEU A 174 -10.94 -8.83 -1.00
CA LEU A 174 -11.53 -9.95 -0.28
C LEU A 174 -12.69 -9.44 0.58
N PRO A 175 -13.90 -10.02 0.43
CA PRO A 175 -15.01 -9.73 1.34
C PRO A 175 -14.62 -10.06 2.78
N PHE A 176 -15.07 -9.24 3.74
CA PHE A 176 -14.73 -9.39 5.16
C PHE A 176 -15.10 -10.78 5.72
N GLU A 177 -16.14 -11.41 5.18
CA GLU A 177 -16.60 -12.73 5.59
C GLU A 177 -15.71 -13.88 5.08
N ILE A 178 -14.84 -13.63 4.10
CA ILE A 178 -14.00 -14.63 3.46
C ILE A 178 -12.56 -14.46 3.92
N GLY A 179 -12.04 -15.46 4.65
CA GLY A 179 -10.63 -15.52 5.03
C GLY A 179 -9.72 -15.76 3.82
N ILE A 180 -8.45 -15.39 3.93
CA ILE A 180 -7.50 -15.54 2.83
C ILE A 180 -7.35 -17.01 2.42
N ASP A 181 -7.43 -17.94 3.37
CA ASP A 181 -7.34 -19.36 3.05
C ASP A 181 -8.54 -19.91 2.31
N GLU A 182 -9.75 -19.46 2.62
CA GLU A 182 -10.94 -19.85 1.85
C GLU A 182 -10.81 -19.34 0.41
N TYR A 183 -10.39 -18.08 0.25
CA TYR A 183 -10.11 -17.48 -1.05
C TYR A 183 -9.02 -18.25 -1.82
N LEU A 184 -7.90 -18.56 -1.18
CA LEU A 184 -6.80 -19.27 -1.83
C LEU A 184 -7.19 -20.70 -2.23
N GLN A 185 -7.93 -21.42 -1.38
CA GLN A 185 -8.43 -22.75 -1.70
C GLN A 185 -9.41 -22.73 -2.87
N SER A 186 -10.30 -21.74 -2.95
CA SER A 186 -11.23 -21.60 -4.09
C SER A 186 -10.50 -21.33 -5.41
N HIS A 187 -9.28 -20.80 -5.35
CA HIS A 187 -8.41 -20.55 -6.50
C HIS A 187 -7.37 -21.67 -6.75
N GLY A 188 -7.50 -22.80 -6.03
CA GLY A 188 -6.68 -24.00 -6.25
C GLY A 188 -5.32 -23.99 -5.54
N PHE A 189 -5.09 -23.06 -4.62
CA PHE A 189 -3.91 -23.07 -3.76
C PHE A 189 -4.18 -23.95 -2.52
N HIS A 190 -3.33 -24.94 -2.29
CA HIS A 190 -3.41 -25.84 -1.16
C HIS A 190 -2.15 -25.69 -0.29
N LEU A 191 -2.15 -24.65 0.54
CA LEU A 191 -1.03 -24.30 1.40
C LEU A 191 -1.21 -24.90 2.79
N LYS A 192 -0.12 -25.38 3.39
CA LYS A 192 -0.16 -25.94 4.73
C LYS A 192 -0.07 -24.82 5.76
N LYS A 193 -1.13 -24.63 6.54
CA LYS A 193 -1.13 -23.78 7.73
C LYS A 193 -0.31 -24.42 8.86
N GLU A 194 0.38 -23.59 9.64
CA GLU A 194 1.15 -24.03 10.81
C GLU A 194 0.34 -24.17 12.10
N ILE A 195 -0.98 -23.92 12.04
CA ILE A 195 -1.89 -23.96 13.19
C ILE A 195 -1.94 -25.37 13.82
#